data_AF-A0A1V5KQ35-F1
#
_entry.id   AF-A0A1V5KQ35-F1
#
_cell.length_a   1.000
_cell.length_b   1.000
_cell.length_c   1.000
_cell.angle_alpha   90.00
_cell.angle_beta   90.00
_cell.angle_gamma   90.00
#
_symmetry.space_group_name_H-M   'P 1'
#
loop_
_entity.id
_entity.type
_entity.pdbx_description
1 polymer ?
#
loop_
_entity_poly.entity_id
_entity_poly.type
_entity_poly.pdbx_seq_one_letter_code
_entity_poly.pdbx_strand_id
1 'polypeptide(L)'
;MAKVKLTINDIQKALLSGTKYIKETEVEPEAPEETQEECESAPENQILIDPVVFKKLSILAHYSQEGVEEMIHNALVHFLRVKSYQLERAIQQMAKEEAAREAAEKAAQEAARN
;
A
#
# COMPACT_ATOMS: atom_id res chain seq x y z
N MET A 1 -39.23 -1.72 -49.58
CA MET A 1 -37.93 -2.03 -48.93
C MET A 1 -37.73 -3.53 -48.94
N ALA A 2 -36.91 -4.04 -49.85
CA ALA A 2 -36.70 -5.47 -50.03
C ALA A 2 -35.80 -6.01 -48.91
N LYS A 3 -36.28 -7.00 -48.16
CA LYS A 3 -35.49 -7.71 -47.14
C LYS A 3 -34.42 -8.52 -47.86
N VAL A 4 -33.17 -8.05 -47.82
CA VAL A 4 -32.02 -8.74 -48.41
C VAL A 4 -31.81 -10.05 -47.63
N LYS A 5 -31.96 -11.19 -48.30
CA LYS A 5 -31.72 -12.51 -47.70
C LYS A 5 -30.22 -12.70 -47.61
N LEU A 6 -29.67 -12.67 -46.40
CA LEU A 6 -28.27 -13.01 -46.14
C LEU A 6 -28.02 -14.46 -46.57
N THR A 7 -27.04 -14.66 -47.44
CA THR A 7 -26.64 -16.00 -47.87
C THR A 7 -25.65 -16.59 -46.88
N ILE A 8 -25.53 -17.92 -46.86
CA ILE A 8 -24.57 -18.62 -45.98
C ILE A 8 -23.14 -18.08 -46.17
N ASN A 9 -22.81 -17.62 -47.38
CA ASN A 9 -21.52 -17.04 -47.72
C ASN A 9 -21.27 -15.70 -47.00
N ASP A 10 -22.32 -14.89 -46.81
CA ASP A 10 -22.22 -13.61 -46.10
C ASP A 10 -21.99 -13.84 -44.59
N ILE A 11 -22.62 -14.88 -44.03
CA ILE A 11 -22.43 -15.30 -42.64
C ILE A 11 -20.99 -15.81 -42.42
N GLN A 12 -20.47 -16.60 -43.35
CA GLN A 12 -19.08 -17.08 -43.30
C GLN A 12 -18.08 -15.93 -43.35
N LYS A 13 -18.29 -14.93 -44.22
CA LYS A 13 -17.43 -13.75 -44.29
C LYS A 13 -17.46 -12.92 -43.01
N ALA A 14 -18.63 -12.74 -42.39
CA ALA A 14 -18.75 -12.02 -41.13
C ALA A 14 -18.02 -12.74 -39.97
N LEU A 15 -18.11 -14.08 -39.92
CA LEU A 15 -17.41 -14.88 -38.93
C LEU A 15 -15.88 -14.84 -39.12
N LEU A 16 -15.40 -14.87 -40.37
CA LEU A 16 -13.97 -14.80 -40.69
C LEU A 16 -13.40 -13.38 -40.57
N SER A 17 -14.23 -12.33 -40.67
CA SER A 17 -13.76 -10.93 -40.59
C SER A 17 -13.46 -10.45 -39.18
N GLY A 18 -13.97 -11.13 -38.15
CA GLY A 18 -13.77 -10.78 -36.73
C GLY A 18 -12.73 -11.63 -36.00
N THR A 19 -12.18 -12.66 -36.64
CA THR A 19 -11.26 -13.60 -35.99
C THR A 19 -9.80 -13.24 -36.29
N LYS A 20 -9.03 -12.87 -35.25
CA LYS A 20 -7.56 -12.87 -35.32
C LYS A 20 -7.10 -14.32 -35.18
N TYR A 21 -6.53 -14.87 -36.25
CA TYR A 21 -5.89 -16.18 -36.22
C TYR A 21 -4.62 -16.11 -35.37
N ILE A 22 -4.50 -16.97 -34.36
CA ILE A 22 -3.21 -17.24 -33.74
C ILE A 22 -2.44 -18.09 -34.76
N LYS A 23 -1.61 -17.44 -35.56
CA LYS A 23 -0.67 -18.13 -36.45
C LYS A 23 0.44 -18.69 -35.56
N GLU A 24 0.40 -19.98 -35.29
CA GLU A 24 1.58 -20.68 -34.82
C GLU A 24 2.60 -20.73 -35.97
N THR A 25 3.76 -20.12 -35.71
CA THR A 25 5.06 -20.33 -36.37
C THR A 25 5.47 -19.30 -37.45
N GLU A 26 6.55 -18.59 -37.09
CA GLU A 26 7.60 -17.95 -37.92
C GLU A 26 7.24 -16.79 -38.85
N VAL A 27 7.30 -15.55 -38.33
CA VAL A 27 7.90 -14.38 -39.04
C VAL A 27 8.36 -13.38 -37.96
N GLU A 28 9.62 -12.93 -38.04
CA GLU A 28 10.14 -11.73 -37.34
C GLU A 28 9.14 -10.56 -37.40
N PRO A 29 8.87 -9.85 -36.30
CA PRO A 29 8.29 -8.53 -36.36
C PRO A 29 9.36 -7.47 -36.08
N GLU A 30 9.64 -6.63 -37.08
CA GLU A 30 9.96 -5.23 -36.80
C GLU A 30 8.81 -4.72 -35.90
N ALA A 31 9.15 -4.38 -34.66
CA ALA A 31 8.17 -4.02 -33.66
C ALA A 31 7.61 -2.60 -33.95
N PRO A 32 6.28 -2.43 -33.90
CA PRO A 32 5.61 -1.14 -34.01
C PRO A 32 5.99 -0.23 -32.84
N GLU A 33 5.94 1.10 -33.06
CA GLU A 33 6.09 2.12 -32.02
C GLU A 33 5.30 1.72 -30.75
N GLU A 34 6.04 1.36 -29.70
CA GLU A 34 5.50 1.23 -28.36
C GLU A 34 5.02 2.63 -27.96
N THR A 35 3.71 2.83 -27.93
CA THR A 35 3.11 3.74 -26.95
C THR A 35 3.62 3.28 -25.60
N GLN A 36 4.70 3.92 -25.16
CA GLN A 36 5.16 3.91 -23.79
C GLN A 36 4.00 4.50 -22.99
N GLU A 37 3.10 3.64 -22.53
CA GLU A 37 2.35 3.93 -21.32
C GLU A 37 3.42 4.30 -20.31
N GLU A 38 3.47 5.59 -19.97
CA GLU A 38 4.32 6.12 -18.93
C GLU A 38 4.14 5.19 -17.73
N CYS A 39 5.15 4.35 -17.49
CA CYS A 39 5.25 3.60 -16.25
C CYS A 39 5.26 4.68 -15.18
N GLU A 40 4.10 4.92 -14.57
CA GLU A 40 3.98 5.68 -13.35
C GLU A 40 5.06 5.15 -12.43
N SER A 41 6.08 5.99 -12.21
CA SER A 41 7.21 5.66 -11.36
C SER A 41 6.65 5.07 -10.08
N ALA A 42 6.94 3.78 -9.84
CA ALA A 42 6.51 3.08 -8.64
C ALA A 42 6.79 3.98 -7.42
N PRO A 43 5.80 4.22 -6.55
CA PRO A 43 6.00 5.11 -5.41
C PRO A 43 7.24 4.65 -4.63
N GLU A 44 8.13 5.58 -4.31
CA GLU A 44 9.48 5.33 -3.75
C GLU A 44 9.50 4.48 -2.46
N ASN A 45 8.34 4.18 -1.88
CA ASN A 45 8.19 3.43 -0.64
C ASN A 45 7.26 2.22 -0.80
N GLN A 46 7.60 1.27 -1.67
CA GLN A 46 6.94 -0.03 -1.69
C GLN A 46 7.48 -0.92 -0.57
N ILE A 47 6.61 -1.27 0.38
CA ILE A 47 6.91 -2.20 1.47
C ILE A 47 6.27 -3.55 1.15
N LEU A 48 7.09 -4.59 1.08
CA LEU A 48 6.61 -5.96 0.93
C LEU A 48 5.98 -6.43 2.25
N ILE A 49 4.67 -6.64 2.22
CA ILE A 49 3.91 -7.22 3.32
C ILE A 49 3.82 -8.74 3.09
N ASP A 50 4.00 -9.52 4.14
CA ASP A 50 3.79 -10.97 4.10
C ASP A 50 2.38 -11.28 3.54
N PRO A 51 2.25 -12.13 2.51
CA PRO A 51 0.98 -12.41 1.86
C PRO A 51 -0.07 -13.03 2.79
N VAL A 52 0.35 -13.75 3.83
CA VAL A 52 -0.56 -14.31 4.86
C VAL A 52 -1.13 -13.17 5.71
N VAL A 53 -0.29 -12.21 6.09
CA VAL A 53 -0.71 -11.03 6.87
C VAL A 53 -1.64 -10.15 6.03
N PHE A 54 -1.29 -9.91 4.77
CA PHE A 54 -2.12 -9.15 3.84
C PHE A 54 -3.50 -9.76 3.65
N LYS A 55 -3.61 -11.09 3.49
CA LYS A 55 -4.89 -11.79 3.42
C LYS A 55 -5.75 -11.57 4.67
N LYS A 56 -5.15 -11.63 5.86
CA LYS A 56 -5.88 -11.37 7.12
C LYS A 56 -6.40 -9.94 7.19
N LEU A 57 -5.57 -8.97 6.80
CA LEU A 57 -5.97 -7.56 6.73
C LEU A 57 -7.10 -7.34 5.72
N SER A 58 -7.04 -7.98 4.56
CA SER A 58 -8.08 -7.89 3.53
C SER A 58 -9.42 -8.44 4.03
N ILE A 59 -9.43 -9.58 4.73
CA ILE A 59 -10.64 -10.14 5.34
C ILE A 59 -11.19 -9.18 6.40
N LEU A 60 -10.32 -8.62 7.23
CA LEU A 60 -10.72 -7.68 8.29
C LEU A 60 -11.31 -6.38 7.71
N ALA A 61 -10.67 -5.81 6.70
CA ALA A 61 -11.13 -4.61 6.01
C ALA A 61 -12.53 -4.84 5.39
N HIS A 62 -12.73 -6.00 4.76
CA HIS A 62 -14.03 -6.36 4.19
C HIS A 62 -15.11 -6.50 5.28
N TYR A 63 -14.78 -7.11 6.42
CA TYR A 63 -15.68 -7.21 7.56
C TYR A 63 -16.07 -5.83 8.11
N SER A 64 -15.11 -4.90 8.20
CA SER A 64 -15.32 -3.54 8.70
C SER A 64 -15.93 -2.58 7.67
N GLN A 65 -16.15 -3.03 6.43
CA GLN A 65 -16.61 -2.19 5.31
C GLN A 65 -15.67 -1.00 5.01
N GLU A 66 -14.37 -1.16 5.29
CA GLU A 66 -13.33 -0.17 5.04
C GLU A 66 -12.40 -0.63 3.91
N GLY A 67 -11.73 0.32 3.26
CA GLY A 67 -10.67 0.01 2.31
C GLY A 67 -9.48 -0.67 2.99
N VAL A 68 -8.81 -1.61 2.31
CA VAL A 68 -7.59 -2.26 2.85
C VAL A 68 -6.50 -1.23 3.15
N GLU A 69 -6.33 -0.25 2.26
CA GLU A 69 -5.38 0.85 2.45
C GLU A 69 -5.73 1.74 3.65
N GLU A 70 -7.01 2.06 3.82
CA GLU A 70 -7.51 2.86 4.93
C GLU A 70 -7.32 2.13 6.27
N MET A 71 -7.61 0.83 6.31
CA MET A 71 -7.34 -0.03 7.45
C MET A 71 -5.85 -0.03 7.83
N ILE A 72 -4.96 -0.16 6.84
CA ILE A 72 -3.49 -0.12 7.05
C ILE A 72 -3.07 1.26 7.58
N HIS A 73 -3.58 2.34 6.97
CA HIS A 73 -3.32 3.70 7.41
C HIS A 73 -3.72 3.91 8.87
N ASN A 74 -4.95 3.54 9.24
CA ASN A 74 -5.47 3.65 10.59
C ASN A 74 -4.64 2.84 11.60
N ALA A 75 -4.23 1.63 11.23
CA ALA A 75 -3.34 0.80 12.05
C ALA A 75 -1.97 1.47 12.30
N LEU A 76 -1.38 2.07 11.26
CA LEU A 76 -0.11 2.80 11.37
C LEU A 76 -0.25 4.05 12.24
N VAL A 77 -1.31 4.84 12.04
CA VAL A 77 -1.59 6.02 12.88
C VAL A 77 -1.74 5.62 14.34
N HIS A 78 -2.48 4.56 14.63
CA HIS A 78 -2.65 4.06 15.98
C HIS A 78 -1.31 3.62 16.59
N PHE A 79 -0.50 2.87 15.83
CA PHE A 79 0.83 2.46 16.27
C PHE A 79 1.74 3.65 16.60
N LEU A 80 1.79 4.66 15.73
CA LEU A 80 2.57 5.87 15.93
C LEU A 80 2.13 6.64 17.18
N ARG A 81 0.82 6.74 17.42
CA ARG A 81 0.27 7.37 18.63
C ARG A 81 0.67 6.64 19.91
N VAL A 82 0.66 5.30 19.90
CA VAL A 82 1.13 4.52 21.05
C VAL A 82 2.62 4.76 21.29
N LYS A 83 3.41 4.85 20.22
CA LYS A 83 4.85 5.13 20.32
C LYS A 83 5.16 6.54 20.81
N SER A 84 4.43 7.55 20.34
CA SER A 84 4.61 8.92 20.83
C SER A 84 4.31 9.01 22.33
N TYR A 85 3.24 8.37 22.79
CA TYR A 85 2.90 8.32 24.21
C TYR A 85 3.99 7.62 25.06
N GLN A 86 4.56 6.52 24.56
CA GLN A 86 5.68 5.84 25.23
C GLN A 86 6.91 6.75 25.35
N LEU A 87 7.22 7.51 24.30
CA LEU A 87 8.33 8.47 24.30
C LEU A 87 8.09 9.62 25.26
N GLU A 88 6.91 10.23 25.24
CA GLU A 88 6.54 11.31 26.17
C GLU A 88 6.67 10.85 27.63
N ARG A 89 6.19 9.64 27.94
CA ARG A 89 6.33 9.06 29.27
C ARG A 89 7.78 8.86 29.67
N ALA A 90 8.62 8.36 28.76
CA ALA A 90 10.04 8.18 29.01
C ALA A 90 10.73 9.53 29.27
N ILE A 91 10.42 10.56 28.48
CA ILE A 91 10.96 11.93 28.66
C ILE A 91 10.55 12.49 30.03
N GLN A 92 9.28 12.35 30.41
CA GLN A 92 8.81 12.81 31.72
C GLN A 92 9.46 12.07 32.89
N GLN A 93 9.74 10.77 32.74
CA GLN A 93 10.44 9.99 33.75
C GLN A 93 11.87 10.47 33.92
N MET A 94 12.61 10.65 32.83
CA MET A 94 13.99 11.17 32.87
C MET A 94 14.04 12.57 33.51
N ALA A 95 13.15 13.48 33.12
CA ALA A 95 13.10 14.83 33.70
C ALA A 95 12.79 14.81 35.22
N LYS A 96 11.91 13.91 35.67
CA LYS A 96 11.62 13.74 37.11
C LYS A 96 12.80 13.16 37.87
N GLU A 97 13.51 12.20 37.28
CA GLU A 97 14.72 11.62 37.87
C GLU A 97 15.84 12.65 38.01
N GLU A 98 16.05 13.48 36.99
CA GLU A 98 17.01 14.60 37.04
C GLU A 98 16.63 15.60 38.12
N ALA A 99 15.38 16.05 38.17
CA ALA A 99 14.91 16.98 39.20
C ALA A 99 15.03 16.39 40.62
N ALA A 100 14.75 15.09 40.79
CA ALA A 100 14.91 14.40 42.07
C ALA A 100 16.39 14.32 42.50
N ARG A 101 17.30 14.09 41.55
CA ARG A 101 18.75 14.11 41.81
C ARG A 101 19.22 15.49 42.24
N GLU A 102 18.84 16.54 41.51
CA GLU A 102 19.21 17.92 41.87
C GLU A 102 18.65 18.33 43.25
N ALA A 103 17.43 17.91 43.57
CA ALA A 103 16.83 18.17 44.89
C ALA A 103 17.58 17.42 46.01
N ALA A 104 17.96 16.17 45.78
CA ALA A 104 18.73 15.38 46.73
C ALA A 104 20.14 15.98 46.95
N GLU A 105 20.80 16.44 45.89
CA GLU A 105 22.11 17.10 45.97
C GLU A 105 22.03 18.43 46.75
N LYS A 106 21.00 19.25 46.49
CA LYS A 106 20.78 20.49 47.25
C LYS A 106 20.52 20.22 48.74
N ALA A 107 19.66 19.24 49.05
CA ALA A 107 19.37 18.85 50.42
C ALA A 107 20.63 18.33 51.15
N ALA A 108 21.48 17.55 50.46
CA ALA A 108 22.75 17.08 51.02
C ALA A 108 23.73 18.23 51.28
N GLN A 109 23.80 19.22 50.38
CA GLN A 109 24.66 20.40 50.56
C GLN A 109 24.19 21.30 51.71
N GLU A 110 22.87 21.47 51.90
CA GLU A 110 22.31 22.22 53.02
C GLU A 110 22.52 21.51 54.35
N ALA A 111 22.36 20.18 54.38
CA ALA A 111 22.63 19.38 55.58
C ALA A 111 24.11 19.40 55.98
N ALA A 112 25.04 19.50 55.03
CA ALA A 112 26.47 19.62 55.31
C ALA A 112 26.90 21.03 55.77
N ARG A 113 26.04 22.04 55.59
CA ARG A 113 26.29 23.44 55.99
C ARG A 113 25.80 23.79 57.39
N ASN A 114 24.92 22.97 57.98
CA ASN A 114 24.41 23.10 59.34
C ASN A 114 25.16 22.16 60.30
#